data_AF-A0A932ULQ9-F1
#
_entry.id   AF-A0A932ULQ9-F1
#
_cell.length_a   1.000
_cell.length_b   1.000
_cell.length_c   1.000
_cell.angle_alpha   90.00
_cell.angle_beta   90.00
_cell.angle_gamma   90.00
#
_symmetry.space_group_name_H-M   'P 1'
#
loop_
_entity.id
_entity.type
_entity.pdbx_description
1 polymer ?
#
loop_
_entity_poly.entity_id
_entity_poly.type
_entity_poly.pdbx_seq_one_letter_code
_entity_poly.pdbx_strand_id
1 'polypeptide(L)'
;MAFDLPWMLVAAPALGLAVLGLALVARFTRINRARRWSAALAVRARGRGRGTPFVVALAAFGAAVALAGPRWGRRVVTAESKALDLVIAMDVSRSMLAEDATPSRLGRARREASRLIHDQRGDRIGLIVFAGQSYIQAPLTIDAAALQLLIDALHPDMMSAGGTELSLALRQGRDLLLGGSEVADRVLVVFTDGETHDSLPAVLQAADVLRREGIRLIIVGEGDVDPVNIPLRTPDGAFVEFQQDADGSPVETWRRDDVLTAVADAAQGALVPAGLPDQAGAIRELVSGFKRAPQATATTIDRPAKAWIPLLAAATLLLAHMLARPATAVVGLLLLLGAGRGATAQVPRSAADSAWVRGDFRGAAERWIGQARAGVGGDTAWLNAGTAGLALGDTALARRGLERAARSVDPDIRFRALYNLGLLSLRLALADSASRAMWLDDARARYREALLLAPRDEAAKWNLELAVRLSNEGNPDAPPPPPGSGGGEAEPPPPEESGLTRSQAEAILASIAAEERETRRSGVRRNIGRDPRGRRNW
;
A
#
# COMPACT_ATOMS: atom_id res chain seq x y z
N MET A 1 8.32 28.67 -3.21
CA MET A 1 7.80 28.67 -4.60
C MET A 1 8.60 27.61 -5.32
N ALA A 2 7.94 26.58 -5.85
CA ALA A 2 8.60 25.49 -6.56
C ALA A 2 8.32 25.61 -8.05
N PHE A 3 9.20 25.05 -8.88
CA PHE A 3 9.11 25.05 -10.34
C PHE A 3 9.34 23.62 -10.84
N ASP A 4 8.49 23.15 -11.75
CA ASP A 4 8.63 21.80 -12.32
C ASP A 4 9.88 21.69 -13.20
N LEU A 5 10.29 22.79 -13.85
CA LEU A 5 11.48 22.87 -14.70
C LEU A 5 12.34 24.09 -14.31
N PRO A 6 13.15 24.01 -13.24
CA PRO A 6 13.89 25.16 -12.71
C PRO A 6 14.92 25.74 -13.70
N TRP A 7 15.47 24.92 -14.59
CA TRP A 7 16.40 25.37 -15.64
C TRP A 7 15.73 26.33 -16.65
N MET A 8 14.40 26.28 -16.79
CA MET A 8 13.68 27.19 -17.68
C MET A 8 13.69 28.64 -17.18
N LEU A 9 13.89 28.87 -15.89
CA LEU A 9 14.04 30.24 -15.36
C LEU A 9 15.36 30.87 -15.82
N VAL A 10 16.40 30.06 -16.00
CA VAL A 10 17.69 30.51 -16.55
C VAL A 10 17.57 30.72 -18.07
N ALA A 11 16.78 29.89 -18.76
CA ALA A 11 16.53 30.01 -20.19
C ALA A 11 15.57 31.17 -20.55
N ALA A 12 14.67 31.56 -19.65
CA ALA A 12 13.67 32.61 -19.87
C ALA A 12 14.25 33.97 -20.32
N PRO A 13 15.28 34.55 -19.64
CA PRO A 13 15.90 35.79 -20.11
C PRO A 13 16.61 35.61 -21.46
N ALA A 14 17.25 34.46 -21.71
CA ALA A 14 17.89 34.17 -22.99
C ALA A 14 16.87 34.12 -24.15
N LEU A 15 15.72 33.48 -23.92
CA LEU A 15 14.62 33.44 -24.89
C LEU A 15 14.03 34.84 -25.15
N GLY A 16 13.80 35.63 -24.10
CA GLY A 16 13.33 37.01 -24.22
C GLY A 16 14.29 37.89 -25.03
N LEU A 17 15.60 37.79 -24.77
CA LEU A 17 16.63 38.54 -25.49
C LEU A 17 16.78 38.08 -26.95
N ALA A 18 16.69 36.77 -27.22
CA ALA A 18 16.71 36.25 -28.58
C ALA A 18 15.53 36.79 -29.41
N VAL A 19 14.33 36.78 -28.83
CA VAL A 19 13.11 37.33 -29.46
C VAL A 19 13.23 38.84 -29.65
N LEU A 20 13.82 39.57 -28.69
CA LEU A 20 14.10 41.01 -28.83
C LEU A 20 15.04 41.28 -30.02
N GLY A 21 16.13 40.53 -30.13
CA GLY A 21 17.10 40.64 -31.22
C GLY A 21 16.45 40.41 -32.58
N LEU A 22 15.70 39.31 -32.74
CA LEU A 22 14.96 39.00 -33.96
C LEU A 22 13.94 40.10 -34.31
N ALA A 23 13.21 40.62 -33.32
CA ALA A 23 12.23 41.68 -33.54
C ALA A 23 12.88 43.03 -33.91
N LEU A 24 14.07 43.32 -33.38
CA LEU A 24 14.86 44.49 -33.78
C LEU A 24 15.41 44.36 -35.21
N VAL A 25 15.88 43.17 -35.60
CA VAL A 25 16.31 42.88 -36.99
C VAL A 25 15.13 42.99 -37.95
N ALA A 26 13.96 42.42 -37.62
CA ALA A 26 12.74 42.55 -38.40
C ALA A 26 12.32 44.02 -38.55
N ARG A 27 12.44 44.82 -37.47
CA ARG A 27 12.18 46.26 -37.51
C ARG A 27 13.17 46.99 -38.42
N PHE A 28 14.46 46.70 -38.31
CA PHE A 28 15.51 47.33 -39.10
C PHE A 28 15.36 47.01 -40.59
N THR A 29 15.12 45.75 -40.95
CA THR A 29 14.90 45.33 -42.34
C THR A 29 13.63 45.95 -42.93
N ARG A 30 12.55 46.11 -42.14
CA ARG A 30 11.33 46.81 -42.56
C ARG A 30 11.60 48.30 -42.83
N ILE A 31 12.35 48.97 -41.95
CA ILE A 31 12.72 50.38 -42.13
C ILE A 31 13.61 50.54 -43.37
N ASN A 32 14.58 49.65 -43.58
CA ASN A 32 15.46 49.71 -44.74
C ASN A 32 14.73 49.42 -46.05
N ARG A 33 13.78 48.49 -46.07
CA ARG A 33 12.88 48.27 -47.22
C ARG A 33 12.04 49.52 -47.52
N ALA A 34 11.44 50.13 -46.49
CA ALA A 34 10.67 51.36 -46.66
C ALA A 34 11.52 52.53 -47.18
N ARG A 35 12.79 52.65 -46.73
CA ARG A 35 13.74 53.65 -47.23
C ARG A 35 14.03 53.51 -48.72
N ARG A 36 14.06 52.29 -49.26
CA ARG A 36 14.26 52.04 -50.70
C ARG A 36 13.09 52.53 -51.56
N TRP A 37 11.91 52.72 -50.98
CA TRP A 37 10.70 53.12 -51.69
C TRP A 37 10.45 54.63 -51.59
N SER A 38 10.54 55.22 -50.40
CA SER A 38 10.56 56.68 -50.23
C SER A 38 11.01 57.13 -48.83
N ALA A 39 11.54 58.35 -48.73
CA ALA A 39 11.91 58.97 -47.46
C ALA A 39 10.69 59.15 -46.52
N ALA A 40 9.52 59.48 -47.07
CA ALA A 40 8.28 59.62 -46.31
C ALA A 40 7.80 58.29 -45.69
N LEU A 41 7.94 57.17 -46.43
CA LEU A 41 7.62 55.83 -45.93
C LEU A 41 8.59 55.40 -44.84
N ALA A 42 9.87 55.78 -44.93
CA ALA A 42 10.85 55.51 -43.88
C ALA A 42 10.53 56.20 -42.55
N VAL A 43 10.07 57.45 -42.59
CA VAL A 43 9.64 58.21 -41.40
C VAL A 43 8.43 57.53 -40.75
N ARG A 44 7.41 57.19 -41.56
CA ARG A 44 6.23 56.44 -41.08
C ARG A 44 6.62 55.06 -40.52
N ALA A 45 7.56 54.35 -41.13
CA ALA A 45 8.04 53.04 -40.68
C ALA A 45 8.90 53.09 -39.40
N ARG A 46 9.54 54.22 -39.10
CA ARG A 46 10.28 54.45 -37.83
C ARG A 46 9.33 54.71 -36.66
N GLY A 47 8.30 55.52 -36.88
CA GLY A 47 7.31 55.88 -35.86
C GLY A 47 6.34 54.72 -35.58
N ARG A 48 5.87 54.04 -36.62
CA ARG A 48 4.99 52.88 -36.47
C ARG A 48 5.80 51.69 -36.00
N GLY A 49 5.51 51.12 -34.82
CA GLY A 49 6.19 49.90 -34.38
C GLY A 49 7.25 50.03 -33.29
N ARG A 50 7.49 51.22 -32.74
CA ARG A 50 8.63 51.46 -31.83
C ARG A 50 8.65 50.52 -30.60
N GLY A 51 7.50 50.23 -30.00
CA GLY A 51 7.38 49.36 -28.81
C GLY A 51 7.26 47.86 -29.10
N THR A 52 7.09 47.44 -30.36
CA THR A 52 6.84 46.03 -30.73
C THR A 52 7.93 45.07 -30.26
N PRO A 53 9.23 45.38 -30.44
CA PRO A 53 10.29 44.45 -30.04
C PRO A 53 10.28 44.16 -28.54
N PHE A 54 9.99 45.17 -27.72
CA PHE A 54 9.93 45.04 -26.27
C PHE A 54 8.69 44.26 -25.80
N VAL A 55 7.53 44.50 -26.41
CA VAL A 55 6.29 43.81 -26.04
C VAL A 55 6.35 42.33 -26.38
N VAL A 56 6.87 41.97 -27.56
CA VAL A 56 6.99 40.56 -27.97
C VAL A 56 8.07 39.83 -27.15
N ALA A 57 9.17 40.51 -26.81
CA ALA A 57 10.19 39.96 -25.92
C ALA A 57 9.66 39.70 -24.50
N LEU A 58 8.87 40.63 -23.95
CA LEU A 58 8.27 40.49 -22.62
C LEU A 58 7.21 39.36 -22.59
N ALA A 59 6.44 39.22 -23.66
CA ALA A 59 5.51 38.11 -23.81
C ALA A 59 6.23 36.74 -23.90
N ALA A 60 7.33 36.66 -24.65
CA ALA A 60 8.15 35.46 -24.74
C ALA A 60 8.78 35.09 -23.38
N PHE A 61 9.26 36.08 -22.63
CA PHE A 61 9.74 35.89 -21.26
C PHE A 61 8.63 35.34 -20.35
N GLY A 62 7.44 35.94 -20.37
CA GLY A 62 6.29 35.47 -19.60
C GLY A 62 5.87 34.03 -19.95
N ALA A 63 5.91 33.66 -21.24
CA ALA A 63 5.64 32.30 -21.68
C ALA A 63 6.70 31.28 -21.20
N ALA A 64 7.98 31.66 -21.19
CA ALA A 64 9.05 30.82 -20.65
C ALA A 64 8.90 30.62 -19.13
N VAL A 65 8.51 31.66 -18.40
CA VAL A 65 8.20 31.56 -16.96
C VAL A 65 6.97 30.69 -16.72
N ALA A 66 5.97 30.71 -17.60
CA ALA A 66 4.83 29.81 -17.54
C ALA A 66 5.25 28.34 -17.69
N LEU A 67 6.11 28.05 -18.66
CA LEU A 67 6.64 26.70 -18.89
C LEU A 67 7.52 26.18 -17.75
N ALA A 68 8.16 27.06 -16.98
CA ALA A 68 8.86 26.69 -15.76
C ALA A 68 7.93 26.11 -14.67
N GLY A 69 6.61 26.27 -14.82
CA GLY A 69 5.61 25.67 -13.94
C GLY A 69 5.61 26.25 -12.52
N PRO A 70 5.37 27.56 -12.32
CA PRO A 70 5.38 28.16 -10.99
C PRO A 70 4.29 27.59 -10.07
N ARG A 71 4.68 27.14 -8.87
CA ARG A 71 3.79 26.60 -7.84
C ARG A 71 3.81 27.51 -6.59
N TRP A 72 2.65 28.01 -6.19
CA TRP A 72 2.47 28.86 -5.00
C TRP A 72 1.56 28.23 -3.95
N GLY A 73 2.03 28.25 -2.70
CA GLY A 73 1.31 27.84 -1.50
C GLY A 73 1.49 26.36 -1.13
N ARG A 74 1.33 26.06 0.15
CA ARG A 74 1.19 24.70 0.69
C ARG A 74 -0.27 24.50 1.06
N ARG A 75 -0.87 23.35 0.74
CA ARG A 75 -2.15 22.95 1.33
C ARG A 75 -1.84 21.75 2.22
N VAL A 76 -1.93 21.96 3.53
CA VAL A 76 -1.97 20.83 4.46
C VAL A 76 -3.34 20.19 4.27
N VAL A 77 -3.37 18.94 3.82
CA VAL A 77 -4.59 18.15 3.84
C VAL A 77 -4.52 17.34 5.13
N THR A 78 -5.30 17.75 6.11
CA THR A 78 -5.51 16.99 7.34
C THR A 78 -6.49 15.87 7.03
N ALA A 79 -5.99 14.64 6.91
CA ALA A 79 -6.85 13.47 6.97
C ALA A 79 -7.16 13.23 8.46
N GLU A 80 -8.42 13.33 8.85
CA GLU A 80 -8.87 12.94 10.18
C GLU A 80 -9.02 11.41 10.22
N SER A 81 -8.08 10.72 10.86
CA SER A 81 -8.11 9.27 11.09
C SER A 81 -8.38 9.03 12.58
N LYS A 82 -9.30 8.15 12.96
CA LYS A 82 -9.53 7.86 14.39
C LYS A 82 -8.61 6.71 14.85
N ALA A 83 -7.87 6.89 15.94
CA ALA A 83 -6.91 5.92 16.47
C ALA A 83 -7.17 5.58 17.95
N LEU A 84 -6.92 4.32 18.31
CA LEU A 84 -6.82 3.80 19.67
C LEU A 84 -5.36 3.83 20.15
N ASP A 85 -5.13 3.96 21.46
CA ASP A 85 -3.82 3.73 22.07
C ASP A 85 -3.76 2.32 22.67
N LEU A 86 -2.91 1.47 22.11
CA LEU A 86 -2.74 0.08 22.53
C LEU A 86 -1.27 -0.18 22.90
N VAL A 87 -1.03 -0.82 24.04
CA VAL A 87 0.31 -1.27 24.42
C VAL A 87 0.31 -2.78 24.54
N ILE A 88 1.26 -3.43 23.89
CA ILE A 88 1.51 -4.86 24.01
C ILE A 88 2.66 -5.03 25.00
N ALA A 89 2.44 -5.74 26.10
CA ALA A 89 3.46 -6.20 27.02
C ALA A 89 3.71 -7.69 26.80
N MET A 90 4.94 -8.07 26.48
CA MET A 90 5.31 -9.45 26.22
C MET A 90 6.27 -9.98 27.29
N ASP A 91 5.89 -11.10 27.89
CA ASP A 91 6.73 -11.86 28.79
C ASP A 91 7.82 -12.59 27.98
N VAL A 92 9.09 -12.33 28.32
CA VAL A 92 10.26 -12.95 27.71
C VAL A 92 11.09 -13.71 28.74
N SER A 93 10.48 -14.10 29.87
CA SER A 93 11.10 -14.99 30.85
C SER A 93 11.43 -16.37 30.26
N ARG A 94 12.25 -17.16 30.97
CA ARG A 94 12.68 -18.47 30.49
C ARG A 94 11.54 -19.48 30.40
N SER A 95 10.51 -19.39 31.24
CA SER A 95 9.33 -20.26 31.17
C SER A 95 8.62 -20.15 29.82
N MET A 96 8.69 -18.97 29.19
CA MET A 96 8.14 -18.73 27.86
C MET A 96 8.87 -19.48 26.72
N LEU A 97 9.97 -20.18 27.00
CA LEU A 97 10.61 -21.11 26.05
C LEU A 97 9.99 -22.51 26.04
N ALA A 98 9.10 -22.84 26.97
CA ALA A 98 8.38 -24.11 26.97
C ALA A 98 7.62 -24.36 25.64
N GLU A 99 7.56 -25.63 25.22
CA GLU A 99 7.03 -26.07 23.92
C GLU A 99 5.63 -26.69 24.00
N ASP A 100 4.92 -26.48 25.11
CA ASP A 100 3.50 -26.80 25.28
C ASP A 100 2.58 -25.95 24.37
N ALA A 101 3.10 -24.85 23.82
CA ALA A 101 2.54 -24.12 22.70
C ALA A 101 3.52 -24.12 21.52
N THR A 102 3.09 -24.46 20.31
CA THR A 102 4.00 -24.55 19.15
C THR A 102 4.40 -23.16 18.59
N PRO A 103 5.68 -22.91 18.25
CA PRO A 103 6.87 -23.72 18.53
C PRO A 103 7.38 -23.54 19.97
N SER A 104 7.07 -22.42 20.63
CA SER A 104 7.19 -22.20 22.07
C SER A 104 6.10 -21.22 22.51
N ARG A 105 5.84 -21.06 23.82
CA ARG A 105 4.93 -20.03 24.38
C ARG A 105 5.24 -18.64 23.82
N LEU A 106 6.51 -18.22 23.88
CA LEU A 106 6.98 -16.96 23.31
C LEU A 106 6.82 -16.91 21.79
N GLY A 107 7.12 -18.02 21.11
CA GLY A 107 6.96 -18.13 19.66
C GLY A 107 5.50 -17.98 19.22
N ARG A 108 4.55 -18.47 20.02
CA ARG A 108 3.12 -18.26 19.81
C ARG A 108 2.71 -16.82 20.11
N ALA A 109 3.10 -16.28 21.27
CA ALA A 109 2.83 -14.90 21.65
C ALA A 109 3.30 -13.90 20.58
N ARG A 110 4.49 -14.08 19.99
CA ARG A 110 4.98 -13.25 18.87
C ARG A 110 4.09 -13.34 17.65
N ARG A 111 3.66 -14.54 17.26
CA ARG A 111 2.79 -14.70 16.08
C ARG A 111 1.45 -14.00 16.29
N GLU A 112 0.86 -14.13 17.48
CA GLU A 112 -0.42 -13.51 17.80
C GLU A 112 -0.29 -11.99 17.96
N ALA A 113 0.78 -11.49 18.59
CA ALA A 113 1.08 -10.07 18.66
C ALA A 113 1.31 -9.46 17.27
N SER A 114 2.04 -10.15 16.38
CA SER A 114 2.25 -9.72 15.00
C SER A 114 0.96 -9.71 14.18
N ARG A 115 0.05 -10.67 14.40
CA ARG A 115 -1.30 -10.64 13.81
C ARG A 115 -2.11 -9.45 14.34
N LEU A 116 -2.10 -9.23 15.66
CA LEU A 116 -2.81 -8.11 16.28
C LEU A 116 -2.33 -6.74 15.73
N ILE A 117 -1.02 -6.55 15.55
CA ILE A 117 -0.46 -5.33 14.94
C ILE A 117 -0.88 -5.17 13.48
N HIS A 118 -0.96 -6.27 12.73
CA HIS A 118 -1.38 -6.23 11.34
C HIS A 118 -2.86 -5.83 11.19
N ASP A 119 -3.69 -6.29 12.12
CA ASP A 119 -5.14 -6.07 12.10
C ASP A 119 -5.55 -4.67 12.61
N GLN A 120 -4.79 -4.08 13.54
CA GLN A 120 -5.11 -2.78 14.14
C GLN A 120 -4.55 -1.61 13.31
N ARG A 121 -5.07 -1.46 12.08
CA ARG A 121 -4.61 -0.42 11.14
C ARG A 121 -4.98 0.99 11.62
N GLY A 122 -3.97 1.83 11.74
CA GLY A 122 -4.12 3.25 12.09
C GLY A 122 -4.17 3.53 13.58
N ASP A 123 -4.13 2.49 14.43
CA ASP A 123 -3.99 2.63 15.88
C ASP A 123 -2.51 2.85 16.26
N ARG A 124 -2.28 3.49 17.41
CA ARG A 124 -0.93 3.70 17.94
C ARG A 124 -0.60 2.56 18.87
N ILE A 125 0.39 1.77 18.49
CA ILE A 125 0.80 0.58 19.22
C ILE A 125 2.16 0.82 19.86
N GLY A 126 2.26 0.56 21.17
CA GLY A 126 3.51 0.50 21.92
C GLY A 126 3.88 -0.95 22.22
N LEU A 127 5.18 -1.21 22.43
CA LEU A 127 5.70 -2.52 22.77
C LEU A 127 6.53 -2.43 24.04
N ILE A 128 6.20 -3.26 25.02
CA ILE A 128 6.92 -3.46 26.27
C ILE A 128 7.34 -4.92 26.33
N VAL A 129 8.55 -5.14 26.83
CA VAL A 129 9.08 -6.47 27.12
C VAL A 129 9.33 -6.56 28.61
N PHE A 130 9.07 -7.72 29.21
CA PHE A 130 9.33 -7.91 30.63
C PHE A 130 9.75 -9.34 30.97
N ALA A 131 10.53 -9.44 32.03
CA ALA A 131 10.94 -10.66 32.73
C ALA A 131 11.18 -10.22 34.19
N GLY A 132 12.39 -10.35 34.75
CA GLY A 132 12.74 -9.81 36.06
C GLY A 132 12.77 -8.27 36.14
N GLN A 133 12.70 -7.59 34.99
CA GLN A 133 12.57 -6.14 34.83
C GLN A 133 11.65 -5.85 33.64
N SER A 134 11.19 -4.60 33.47
CA SER A 134 10.35 -4.19 32.34
C SER A 134 10.97 -3.02 31.57
N TYR A 135 10.94 -3.09 30.23
CA TYR A 135 11.48 -2.06 29.34
C TYR A 135 10.51 -1.72 28.22
N ILE A 136 10.46 -0.44 27.85
CA ILE A 136 9.76 0.01 26.64
C ILE A 136 10.64 -0.31 25.43
N GLN A 137 10.23 -1.27 24.62
CA GLN A 137 10.90 -1.63 23.37
C GLN A 137 10.51 -0.68 22.24
N ALA A 138 9.25 -0.22 22.23
CA ALA A 138 8.77 0.79 21.30
C ALA A 138 7.78 1.75 21.99
N PRO A 139 7.94 3.08 21.83
CA PRO A 139 6.89 4.02 22.20
C PRO A 139 5.67 3.85 21.29
N LEU A 140 4.54 4.46 21.67
CA LEU A 140 3.31 4.48 20.87
C LEU A 140 3.58 4.99 19.44
N THR A 141 3.43 4.13 18.44
CA THR A 141 3.70 4.43 17.03
C THR A 141 2.65 3.82 16.11
N ILE A 142 2.45 4.42 14.94
CA ILE A 142 1.63 3.86 13.84
C ILE A 142 2.45 2.97 12.89
N ASP A 143 3.77 2.89 13.09
CA ASP A 143 4.67 2.13 12.21
C ASP A 143 4.64 0.63 12.57
N ALA A 144 3.69 -0.07 11.97
CA ALA A 144 3.55 -1.52 12.11
C ALA A 144 4.79 -2.29 11.63
N ALA A 145 5.52 -1.78 10.63
CA ALA A 145 6.72 -2.46 10.13
C ALA A 145 7.87 -2.39 11.14
N ALA A 146 8.05 -1.25 11.81
CA ALA A 146 9.03 -1.13 12.89
C ALA A 146 8.69 -2.06 14.07
N LEU A 147 7.42 -2.14 14.47
CA LEU A 147 6.98 -3.04 15.55
C LEU A 147 7.19 -4.51 15.20
N GLN A 148 6.91 -4.92 13.96
CA GLN A 148 7.17 -6.28 13.48
C GLN A 148 8.65 -6.65 13.62
N LEU A 149 9.56 -5.78 13.20
CA LEU A 149 11.00 -6.02 13.36
C LEU A 149 11.42 -6.19 14.82
N LEU A 150 10.80 -5.43 15.73
CA LEU A 150 11.10 -5.51 17.16
C LEU A 150 10.54 -6.79 17.78
N ILE A 151 9.35 -7.23 17.39
CA ILE A 151 8.74 -8.48 17.87
C ILE A 151 9.52 -9.70 17.38
N ASP A 152 9.90 -9.72 16.11
CA ASP A 152 10.65 -10.83 15.53
C ASP A 152 12.01 -11.00 16.23
N ALA A 153 12.64 -9.88 16.63
CA ALA A 153 13.91 -9.84 17.31
C ALA A 153 13.86 -10.17 18.81
N LEU A 154 12.68 -10.40 19.41
CA LEU A 154 12.59 -10.71 20.84
C LEU A 154 13.38 -11.99 21.17
N HIS A 155 13.92 -12.10 22.36
CA HIS A 155 14.54 -13.32 22.87
C HIS A 155 14.65 -13.23 24.40
N PRO A 156 14.60 -14.35 25.15
CA PRO A 156 14.83 -14.31 26.59
C PRO A 156 16.21 -13.78 26.97
N ASP A 157 17.23 -14.07 26.16
CA ASP A 157 18.61 -13.62 26.41
C ASP A 157 18.81 -12.10 26.30
N MET A 158 17.80 -11.38 25.82
CA MET A 158 17.84 -9.91 25.82
C MET A 158 17.78 -9.32 27.23
N MET A 159 17.19 -10.06 28.18
CA MET A 159 17.01 -9.62 29.56
C MET A 159 18.12 -10.22 30.43
N SER A 160 18.85 -9.35 31.14
CA SER A 160 19.90 -9.78 32.08
C SER A 160 19.34 -10.25 33.43
N ALA A 161 18.14 -9.78 33.80
CA ALA A 161 17.45 -10.18 35.01
C ALA A 161 16.46 -11.31 34.73
N GLY A 162 16.72 -12.47 35.34
CA GLY A 162 15.77 -13.59 35.36
C GLY A 162 14.58 -13.32 36.29
N GLY A 163 13.58 -14.21 36.24
CA GLY A 163 12.31 -14.05 36.95
C GLY A 163 11.24 -13.35 36.10
N THR A 164 10.11 -13.03 36.74
CA THR A 164 8.93 -12.44 36.07
C THR A 164 8.23 -11.46 37.01
N GLU A 165 8.36 -10.17 36.73
CA GLU A 165 7.80 -9.05 37.48
C GLU A 165 6.62 -8.44 36.70
N LEU A 166 5.45 -9.07 36.79
CA LEU A 166 4.23 -8.64 36.12
C LEU A 166 3.76 -7.28 36.63
N SER A 167 3.95 -6.97 37.92
CA SER A 167 3.55 -5.69 38.51
C SER A 167 4.31 -4.52 37.88
N LEU A 168 5.58 -4.71 37.51
CA LEU A 168 6.38 -3.71 36.79
C LEU A 168 5.87 -3.50 35.37
N ALA A 169 5.54 -4.59 34.65
CA ALA A 169 5.00 -4.50 33.30
C ALA A 169 3.66 -3.73 33.26
N LEU A 170 2.77 -3.97 34.23
CA LEU A 170 1.50 -3.25 34.35
C LEU A 170 1.72 -1.74 34.61
N ARG A 171 2.65 -1.39 35.50
CA ARG A 171 3.02 0.02 35.77
C ARG A 171 3.66 0.69 34.55
N GLN A 172 4.55 0.01 33.86
CA GLN A 172 5.22 0.55 32.67
C GLN A 172 4.22 0.75 31.51
N GLY A 173 3.31 -0.20 31.33
CA GLY A 173 2.21 -0.12 30.35
C GLY A 173 1.28 1.05 30.63
N ARG A 174 0.92 1.25 31.90
CA ARG A 174 0.17 2.42 32.36
C ARG A 174 0.87 3.71 31.97
N ASP A 175 2.14 3.88 32.36
CA ASP A 175 2.88 5.13 32.15
C ASP A 175 3.03 5.45 30.65
N LEU A 176 3.23 4.43 29.81
CA LEU A 176 3.30 4.58 28.36
C LEU A 176 1.95 5.00 27.76
N LEU A 177 0.84 4.42 28.22
CA LEU A 177 -0.53 4.76 27.78
C LEU A 177 -0.97 6.14 28.25
N LEU A 178 -0.58 6.54 29.47
CA LEU A 178 -0.84 7.89 30.00
C LEU A 178 -0.10 8.97 29.22
N GLY A 179 1.08 8.66 28.65
CA GLY A 179 1.80 9.54 27.73
C GLY A 179 1.13 9.71 26.36
N GLY A 180 0.05 8.96 26.08
CA GLY A 180 -0.75 9.01 24.86
C GLY A 180 -1.79 10.13 24.82
N SER A 181 -2.84 9.97 24.01
CA SER A 181 -3.93 10.94 23.92
C SER A 181 -4.88 10.76 25.11
N GLU A 182 -5.45 11.85 25.62
CA GLU A 182 -6.50 11.80 26.66
C GLU A 182 -7.88 11.43 26.10
N VAL A 183 -8.05 11.45 24.77
CA VAL A 183 -9.37 11.29 24.12
C VAL A 183 -9.62 9.84 23.67
N ALA A 184 -8.57 9.04 23.50
CA ALA A 184 -8.69 7.66 23.01
C ALA A 184 -8.87 6.69 24.19
N ASP A 185 -9.61 5.61 23.98
CA ASP A 185 -9.57 4.50 24.91
C ASP A 185 -8.14 3.90 24.91
N ARG A 186 -7.71 3.46 26.09
CA ARG A 186 -6.35 2.95 26.33
C ARG A 186 -6.43 1.47 26.66
N VAL A 187 -5.70 0.66 25.91
CA VAL A 187 -5.71 -0.81 26.07
C VAL A 187 -4.30 -1.30 26.37
N LEU A 188 -4.17 -2.09 27.43
CA LEU A 188 -2.95 -2.82 27.73
C LEU A 188 -3.21 -4.31 27.48
N VAL A 189 -2.49 -4.90 26.52
CA VAL A 189 -2.54 -6.33 26.21
C VAL A 189 -1.29 -6.98 26.75
N VAL A 190 -1.41 -7.99 27.61
CA VAL A 190 -0.28 -8.68 28.26
C VAL A 190 -0.26 -10.14 27.83
N PHE A 191 0.84 -10.60 27.26
CA PHE A 191 1.08 -12.01 26.94
C PHE A 191 2.02 -12.61 27.99
N THR A 192 1.55 -13.60 28.76
CA THR A 192 2.31 -14.22 29.86
C THR A 192 1.72 -15.59 30.22
N ASP A 193 2.52 -16.46 30.82
CA ASP A 193 2.04 -17.70 31.45
C ASP A 193 1.55 -17.49 32.89
N GLY A 194 1.75 -16.28 33.45
CA GLY A 194 1.27 -15.91 34.78
C GLY A 194 2.15 -16.38 35.93
N GLU A 195 3.27 -17.06 35.63
CA GLU A 195 4.27 -17.34 36.65
C GLU A 195 4.97 -16.04 37.03
N THR A 196 4.67 -15.52 38.21
CA THR A 196 5.25 -14.27 38.69
C THR A 196 6.03 -14.47 39.98
N HIS A 197 7.15 -13.74 40.09
CA HIS A 197 7.97 -13.65 41.28
C HIS A 197 7.55 -12.46 42.18
N ASP A 198 6.63 -11.63 41.70
CA ASP A 198 5.98 -10.59 42.49
C ASP A 198 5.13 -11.20 43.61
N SER A 199 4.92 -10.42 44.69
CA SER A 199 3.82 -10.71 45.61
C SER A 199 2.48 -10.47 44.92
N LEU A 200 1.55 -11.43 45.00
CA LEU A 200 0.21 -11.31 44.41
C LEU A 200 -0.50 -9.98 44.79
N PRO A 201 -0.46 -9.48 46.05
CA PRO A 201 -1.06 -8.19 46.38
C PRO A 201 -0.52 -7.01 45.57
N ALA A 202 0.78 -7.00 45.22
CA ALA A 202 1.38 -5.94 44.43
C ALA A 202 0.89 -5.95 42.97
N VAL A 203 0.72 -7.14 42.39
CA VAL A 203 0.18 -7.31 41.03
C VAL A 203 -1.29 -6.87 40.98
N LEU A 204 -2.09 -7.31 41.96
CA LEU A 204 -3.50 -6.93 42.06
C LEU A 204 -3.69 -5.42 42.27
N GLN A 205 -2.81 -4.80 43.08
CA GLN A 205 -2.82 -3.35 43.25
C GLN A 205 -2.50 -2.62 41.94
N ALA A 206 -1.52 -3.08 41.17
CA ALA A 206 -1.18 -2.50 39.87
C ALA A 206 -2.36 -2.62 38.87
N ALA A 207 -3.04 -3.78 38.86
CA ALA A 207 -4.24 -4.02 38.06
C ALA A 207 -5.42 -3.11 38.44
N ASP A 208 -5.69 -2.92 39.74
CA ASP A 208 -6.75 -2.03 40.21
C ASP A 208 -6.47 -0.55 39.86
N VAL A 209 -5.19 -0.14 39.82
CA VAL A 209 -4.80 1.21 39.36
C VAL A 209 -5.13 1.40 37.88
N LEU A 210 -4.84 0.43 37.01
CA LEU A 210 -5.20 0.50 35.58
C LEU A 210 -6.69 0.76 35.39
N ARG A 211 -7.53 0.03 36.14
CA ARG A 211 -8.99 0.18 36.13
C ARG A 211 -9.43 1.60 36.50
N ARG A 212 -8.85 2.17 37.57
CA ARG A 212 -9.20 3.53 38.03
C ARG A 212 -8.84 4.61 37.03
N GLU A 213 -7.82 4.38 36.22
CA GLU A 213 -7.36 5.30 35.17
C GLU A 213 -8.06 5.05 33.82
N GLY A 214 -9.03 4.14 33.76
CA GLY A 214 -9.79 3.84 32.54
C GLY A 214 -9.00 3.03 31.51
N ILE A 215 -7.88 2.42 31.90
CA ILE A 215 -7.09 1.55 31.03
C ILE A 215 -7.70 0.14 31.06
N ARG A 216 -8.01 -0.39 29.88
CA ARG A 216 -8.58 -1.73 29.74
C ARG A 216 -7.45 -2.75 29.65
N LEU A 217 -7.37 -3.64 30.64
CA LEU A 217 -6.40 -4.73 30.67
C LEU A 217 -6.97 -5.95 29.93
N ILE A 218 -6.20 -6.49 28.99
CA ILE A 218 -6.46 -7.76 28.33
C ILE A 218 -5.27 -8.66 28.60
N ILE A 219 -5.50 -9.80 29.25
CA ILE A 219 -4.47 -10.77 29.56
C ILE A 219 -4.63 -11.94 28.60
N VAL A 220 -3.54 -12.36 27.98
CA VAL A 220 -3.45 -13.51 27.10
C VAL A 220 -2.59 -14.54 27.79
N GLY A 221 -3.24 -15.59 28.29
CA GLY A 221 -2.54 -16.71 28.91
C GLY A 221 -1.80 -17.52 27.84
N GLU A 222 -0.54 -17.85 28.10
CA GLU A 222 0.27 -18.73 27.26
C GLU A 222 0.65 -20.02 28.01
N GLY A 223 0.81 -21.12 27.27
CA GLY A 223 1.13 -22.43 27.83
C GLY A 223 -0.09 -23.22 28.31
N ASP A 224 0.17 -24.40 28.87
CA ASP A 224 -0.82 -25.30 29.47
C ASP A 224 -0.77 -25.26 31.00
N VAL A 225 -1.82 -25.76 31.65
CA VAL A 225 -1.90 -25.86 33.13
C VAL A 225 -1.10 -27.03 33.68
N ASP A 226 -0.75 -27.99 32.84
CA ASP A 226 0.08 -29.13 33.20
C ASP A 226 1.58 -28.74 33.20
N PRO A 227 2.37 -29.16 34.21
CA PRO A 227 3.79 -28.85 34.28
C PRO A 227 4.59 -29.42 33.12
N VAL A 228 5.45 -28.59 32.53
CA VAL A 228 6.37 -28.96 31.46
C VAL A 228 7.77 -28.44 31.70
N ASN A 229 8.78 -29.14 31.18
CA ASN A 229 10.18 -28.72 31.28
C ASN A 229 10.53 -27.67 30.22
N ILE A 230 11.44 -26.75 30.56
CA ILE A 230 11.90 -25.69 29.67
C ILE A 230 13.10 -26.19 28.85
N PRO A 231 12.99 -26.38 27.51
CA PRO A 231 14.12 -26.81 26.70
C PRO A 231 15.07 -25.65 26.38
N LEU A 232 16.37 -25.88 26.57
CA LEU A 232 17.44 -25.02 26.07
C LEU A 232 17.92 -25.56 24.72
N ARG A 233 17.93 -24.68 23.71
CA ARG A 233 18.34 -25.01 22.35
C ARG A 233 19.49 -24.11 21.89
N THR A 234 20.29 -24.60 20.95
CA THR A 234 21.27 -23.78 20.24
C THR A 234 20.56 -22.78 19.31
N PRO A 235 21.25 -21.72 18.84
CA PRO A 235 20.70 -20.82 17.82
C PRO A 235 20.22 -21.51 16.54
N ASP A 236 20.79 -22.68 16.20
CA ASP A 236 20.40 -23.51 15.07
C ASP A 236 19.17 -24.41 15.35
N GLY A 237 18.60 -24.34 16.56
CA GLY A 237 17.40 -25.07 16.99
C GLY A 237 17.66 -26.48 17.54
N ALA A 238 18.93 -26.91 17.65
CA ALA A 238 19.25 -28.22 18.22
C ALA A 238 19.01 -28.22 19.73
N PHE A 239 18.37 -29.28 20.24
CA PHE A 239 18.19 -29.47 21.68
C PHE A 239 19.54 -29.66 22.37
N VAL A 240 19.75 -28.97 23.49
CA VAL A 240 20.95 -29.08 24.32
C VAL A 240 20.61 -29.84 25.59
N GLU A 241 19.77 -29.25 26.44
CA GLU A 241 19.35 -29.79 27.72
C GLU A 241 18.07 -29.10 28.19
N PHE A 242 17.47 -29.57 29.27
CA PHE A 242 16.43 -28.79 29.97
C PHE A 242 17.09 -27.79 30.92
N GLN A 243 16.45 -26.63 31.12
CA GLN A 243 16.84 -25.70 32.17
C GLN A 243 16.83 -26.42 33.51
N GLN A 244 17.95 -26.34 34.24
CA GLN A 244 18.09 -26.93 35.57
C GLN A 244 18.03 -25.85 36.65
N ASP A 245 17.59 -26.24 37.85
CA ASP A 245 17.65 -25.45 39.07
C ASP A 245 19.06 -25.51 39.70
N ALA A 246 19.22 -24.90 40.88
CA ALA A 246 20.49 -24.89 41.62
C ALA A 246 20.93 -26.29 42.09
N ASP A 247 19.99 -27.23 42.19
CA ASP A 247 20.21 -28.60 42.65
C ASP A 247 20.42 -29.59 41.48
N GLY A 248 20.39 -29.10 40.23
CA GLY A 248 20.60 -29.88 39.00
C GLY A 248 19.34 -30.61 38.50
N SER A 249 18.17 -30.34 39.07
CA SER A 249 16.90 -30.92 38.64
C SER A 249 16.27 -30.05 37.53
N PRO A 250 15.58 -30.66 36.54
CA PRO A 250 14.86 -29.89 35.52
C PRO A 250 13.81 -28.96 36.13
N VAL A 251 13.76 -27.72 35.66
CA VAL A 251 12.75 -26.73 36.05
C VAL A 251 11.47 -27.00 35.28
N GLU A 252 10.40 -27.25 36.03
CA GLU A 252 9.03 -27.35 35.52
C GLU A 252 8.34 -25.98 35.55
N THR A 253 7.51 -25.71 34.54
CA THR A 253 6.69 -24.51 34.42
C THR A 253 5.28 -24.84 33.94
N TRP A 254 4.28 -24.12 34.43
CA TRP A 254 2.88 -24.25 34.06
C TRP A 254 2.15 -22.91 34.14
N ARG A 255 1.09 -22.77 33.35
CA ARG A 255 0.26 -21.57 33.34
C ARG A 255 -0.49 -21.39 34.66
N ARG A 256 -0.44 -20.18 35.23
CA ARG A 256 -1.10 -19.83 36.51
C ARG A 256 -2.45 -19.14 36.32
N ASP A 257 -3.46 -19.92 35.97
CA ASP A 257 -4.82 -19.40 35.75
C ASP A 257 -5.42 -18.72 37.00
N ASP A 258 -5.02 -19.15 38.19
CA ASP A 258 -5.39 -18.52 39.46
C ASP A 258 -4.91 -17.06 39.54
N VAL A 259 -3.65 -16.82 39.15
CA VAL A 259 -3.06 -15.48 39.11
C VAL A 259 -3.66 -14.66 37.98
N LEU A 260 -3.70 -15.20 36.75
CA LEU A 260 -4.20 -14.47 35.58
C LEU A 260 -5.66 -14.03 35.75
N THR A 261 -6.51 -14.90 36.30
CA THR A 261 -7.92 -14.58 36.57
C THR A 261 -8.04 -13.52 37.64
N ALA A 262 -7.31 -13.64 38.76
CA ALA A 262 -7.35 -12.64 39.82
C ALA A 262 -6.90 -11.24 39.34
N VAL A 263 -5.88 -11.18 38.47
CA VAL A 263 -5.39 -9.92 37.89
C VAL A 263 -6.40 -9.33 36.91
N ALA A 264 -7.00 -10.16 36.05
CA ALA A 264 -8.06 -9.72 35.14
C ALA A 264 -9.27 -9.18 35.92
N ASP A 265 -9.71 -9.87 36.96
CA ASP A 265 -10.83 -9.46 37.81
C ASP A 265 -10.55 -8.14 38.55
N ALA A 266 -9.34 -7.99 39.13
CA ALA A 266 -8.93 -6.76 39.80
C ALA A 266 -8.91 -5.54 38.85
N ALA A 267 -8.54 -5.75 37.59
CA ALA A 267 -8.58 -4.72 36.56
C ALA A 267 -9.97 -4.51 35.93
N GLN A 268 -10.97 -5.38 36.22
CA GLN A 268 -12.19 -5.52 35.40
C GLN A 268 -11.86 -5.67 33.90
N GLY A 269 -10.78 -6.40 33.63
CA GLY A 269 -10.24 -6.68 32.31
C GLY A 269 -10.83 -7.94 31.69
N ALA A 270 -10.23 -8.38 30.58
CA ALA A 270 -10.58 -9.62 29.92
C ALA A 270 -9.41 -10.61 29.98
N LEU A 271 -9.73 -11.89 30.11
CA LEU A 271 -8.77 -12.99 29.97
C LEU A 271 -9.07 -13.73 28.67
N VAL A 272 -8.08 -13.82 27.78
CA VAL A 272 -8.16 -14.58 26.53
C VAL A 272 -7.60 -15.98 26.81
N PRO A 273 -8.42 -17.04 26.63
CA PRO A 273 -7.97 -18.42 26.85
C PRO A 273 -6.79 -18.82 25.95
N ALA A 274 -5.77 -19.47 26.52
CA ALA A 274 -4.62 -19.97 25.78
C ALA A 274 -4.98 -21.07 24.76
N GLY A 275 -6.12 -21.75 24.92
CA GLY A 275 -6.58 -22.79 24.00
C GLY A 275 -7.13 -22.27 22.68
N LEU A 276 -7.35 -20.95 22.55
CA LEU A 276 -7.95 -20.37 21.34
C LEU A 276 -6.97 -20.39 20.15
N PRO A 277 -7.36 -20.93 18.98
CA PRO A 277 -6.51 -20.93 17.79
C PRO A 277 -6.19 -19.53 17.23
N ASP A 278 -7.07 -18.55 17.50
CA ASP A 278 -6.95 -17.16 17.06
C ASP A 278 -7.10 -16.21 18.26
N GLN A 279 -6.03 -16.05 19.04
CA GLN A 279 -6.01 -15.14 20.19
C GLN A 279 -6.04 -13.68 19.72
N ALA A 280 -5.34 -13.35 18.62
CA ALA A 280 -5.38 -12.02 18.02
C ALA A 280 -6.81 -11.62 17.63
N GLY A 281 -7.59 -12.53 17.07
CA GLY A 281 -8.99 -12.29 16.73
C GLY A 281 -9.89 -12.03 17.92
N ALA A 282 -9.72 -12.77 19.01
CA ALA A 282 -10.45 -12.53 20.26
C ALA A 282 -10.13 -11.13 20.83
N ILE A 283 -8.86 -10.71 20.81
CA ILE A 283 -8.44 -9.38 21.26
C ILE A 283 -9.06 -8.30 20.35
N ARG A 284 -9.04 -8.51 19.03
CA ARG A 284 -9.64 -7.59 18.05
C ARG A 284 -11.13 -7.39 18.30
N GLU A 285 -11.86 -8.46 18.59
CA GLU A 285 -13.28 -8.39 18.92
C GLU A 285 -13.52 -7.57 20.20
N LEU A 286 -12.75 -7.84 21.26
CA LEU A 286 -12.83 -7.08 22.52
C LEU A 286 -12.56 -5.58 22.33
N VAL A 287 -11.61 -5.24 21.45
CA VAL A 287 -11.20 -3.86 21.20
C VAL A 287 -12.09 -3.13 20.18
N SER A 288 -12.85 -3.87 19.36
CA SER A 288 -13.71 -3.29 18.30
C SER A 288 -14.75 -2.29 18.81
N GLY A 289 -15.24 -2.47 20.04
CA GLY A 289 -16.22 -1.59 20.67
C GLY A 289 -15.64 -0.34 21.36
N PHE A 290 -14.32 -0.17 21.36
CA PHE A 290 -13.66 0.94 22.08
C PHE A 290 -13.64 2.25 21.27
N LYS A 291 -13.68 3.37 21.99
CA LYS A 291 -13.67 4.73 21.44
C LYS A 291 -12.31 5.07 20.86
N ARG A 292 -12.30 5.43 19.57
CA ARG A 292 -11.11 5.89 18.84
C ARG A 292 -11.09 7.42 18.76
N ALA A 293 -9.96 8.05 19.11
CA ALA A 293 -9.82 9.50 19.08
C ALA A 293 -9.43 10.02 17.68
N PRO A 294 -9.98 11.15 17.21
CA PRO A 294 -9.57 11.74 15.95
C PRO A 294 -8.11 12.20 16.01
N GLN A 295 -7.31 11.68 15.09
CA GLN A 295 -5.91 11.99 14.84
C GLN A 295 -5.81 12.69 13.48
N ALA A 296 -5.31 13.92 13.48
CA ALA A 296 -5.08 14.66 12.25
C ALA A 296 -3.73 14.24 11.64
N THR A 297 -3.75 13.41 10.61
CA THR A 297 -2.55 13.13 9.82
C THR A 297 -2.41 14.22 8.77
N ALA A 298 -1.48 15.14 9.00
CA ALA A 298 -1.18 16.25 8.10
C ALA A 298 -0.29 15.76 6.95
N THR A 299 -0.89 15.39 5.82
CA THR A 299 -0.13 15.13 4.60
C THR A 299 0.04 16.44 3.82
N THR A 300 1.29 16.78 3.49
CA THR A 300 1.59 17.97 2.69
C THR A 300 1.59 17.57 1.22
N ILE A 301 0.51 17.94 0.51
CA ILE A 301 0.44 17.75 -0.94
C ILE A 301 0.78 19.08 -1.62
N ASP A 302 1.71 19.04 -2.57
CA ASP A 302 2.06 20.21 -3.38
C ASP A 302 0.91 20.61 -4.29
N ARG A 303 0.52 21.89 -4.25
CA ARG A 303 -0.56 22.44 -5.08
C ARG A 303 -0.28 22.30 -6.59
N PRO A 304 -1.32 22.32 -7.44
CA PRO A 304 -1.17 22.28 -8.89
C PRO A 304 -0.41 23.51 -9.42
N ALA A 305 0.30 23.31 -10.53
CA ALA A 305 1.05 24.36 -11.22
C ALA A 305 0.14 25.54 -11.64
N LYS A 306 0.56 26.76 -11.34
CA LYS A 306 -0.14 28.01 -11.70
C LYS A 306 0.49 28.66 -12.94
N ALA A 307 0.95 27.84 -13.89
CA ALA A 307 1.50 28.27 -15.17
C ALA A 307 0.56 29.18 -15.97
N TRP A 308 -0.75 29.07 -15.75
CA TRP A 308 -1.76 29.88 -16.42
C TRP A 308 -1.65 31.39 -16.10
N ILE A 309 -1.13 31.80 -14.94
CA ILE A 309 -1.02 33.22 -14.56
C ILE A 309 -0.02 33.98 -15.46
N PRO A 310 1.27 33.58 -15.54
CA PRO A 310 2.22 34.22 -16.44
C PRO A 310 1.86 34.04 -17.92
N LEU A 311 1.23 32.92 -18.28
CA LEU A 311 0.74 32.68 -19.65
C LEU A 311 -0.38 33.66 -20.02
N LEU A 312 -1.36 33.87 -19.13
CA LEU A 312 -2.44 34.82 -19.33
C LEU A 312 -1.91 36.24 -19.47
N ALA A 313 -0.96 36.65 -18.62
CA ALA A 313 -0.31 37.95 -18.72
C ALA A 313 0.43 38.16 -20.05
N ALA A 314 1.13 37.13 -20.55
CA ALA A 314 1.77 37.18 -21.86
C ALA A 314 0.73 37.27 -23.01
N ALA A 315 -0.37 36.51 -22.91
CA ALA A 315 -1.45 36.52 -23.88
C ALA A 315 -2.18 37.86 -23.93
N THR A 316 -2.49 38.48 -22.78
CA THR A 316 -3.15 39.80 -22.73
C THR A 316 -2.25 40.90 -23.27
N LEU A 317 -0.94 40.86 -23.00
CA LEU A 317 0.03 41.78 -23.58
C LEU A 317 0.08 41.70 -25.11
N LEU A 318 0.07 40.49 -25.67
CA LEU A 318 0.03 40.27 -27.12
C LEU A 318 -1.30 40.73 -27.72
N LEU A 319 -2.43 40.41 -27.07
CA LEU A 319 -3.75 40.81 -27.53
C LEU A 319 -3.90 42.34 -27.55
N ALA A 320 -3.47 43.03 -26.48
CA ALA A 320 -3.46 44.49 -26.41
C ALA A 320 -2.58 45.10 -27.53
N HIS A 321 -1.43 44.48 -27.81
CA HIS A 321 -0.57 44.89 -28.91
C HIS A 321 -1.20 44.72 -30.29
N MET A 322 -1.98 43.64 -30.47
CA MET A 322 -2.71 43.34 -31.71
C MET A 322 -3.89 44.28 -31.93
N LEU A 323 -4.68 44.56 -30.89
CA LEU A 323 -5.81 45.49 -30.95
C LEU A 323 -5.36 46.92 -31.29
N ALA A 324 -4.19 47.34 -30.79
CA ALA A 324 -3.59 48.62 -31.16
C ALA A 324 -3.14 48.68 -32.63
N ARG A 325 -3.17 47.56 -33.38
CA ARG A 325 -2.64 47.45 -34.75
C ARG A 325 -3.44 46.47 -35.63
N PRO A 326 -4.44 46.97 -36.37
CA PRO A 326 -5.36 46.12 -37.13
C PRO A 326 -4.68 45.26 -38.21
N ALA A 327 -3.54 45.70 -38.78
CA ALA A 327 -2.80 44.93 -39.79
C ALA A 327 -2.10 43.67 -39.23
N THR A 328 -1.77 43.65 -37.93
CA THR A 328 -1.19 42.47 -37.26
C THR A 328 -2.24 41.60 -36.57
N ALA A 329 -3.42 42.16 -36.29
CA ALA A 329 -4.54 41.44 -35.71
C ALA A 329 -5.05 40.32 -36.65
N VAL A 330 -5.02 40.53 -37.97
CA VAL A 330 -5.46 39.50 -38.95
C VAL A 330 -4.50 38.31 -38.98
N VAL A 331 -3.19 38.52 -38.95
CA VAL A 331 -2.20 37.43 -38.90
C VAL A 331 -2.23 36.71 -37.54
N GLY A 332 -2.45 37.47 -36.46
CA GLY A 332 -2.65 36.92 -35.12
C GLY A 332 -3.91 36.07 -34.99
N LEU A 333 -5.02 36.55 -35.54
CA LEU A 333 -6.29 35.84 -35.61
C LEU A 333 -6.18 34.60 -36.50
N LEU A 334 -5.48 34.68 -37.64
CA LEU A 334 -5.21 33.52 -38.51
C LEU A 334 -4.30 32.48 -37.83
N LEU A 335 -3.31 32.91 -37.03
CA LEU A 335 -2.47 32.01 -36.24
C LEU A 335 -3.22 31.40 -35.05
N LEU A 336 -4.13 32.15 -34.39
CA LEU A 336 -4.99 31.63 -33.31
C LEU A 336 -6.05 30.66 -33.86
N LEU A 337 -6.66 30.97 -35.01
CA LEU A 337 -7.59 30.10 -35.72
C LEU A 337 -6.87 28.86 -36.30
N GLY A 338 -5.59 28.98 -36.68
CA GLY A 338 -4.74 27.86 -37.13
C GLY A 338 -4.23 26.98 -35.98
N ALA A 339 -3.86 27.58 -34.85
CA ALA A 339 -3.40 26.88 -33.65
C ALA A 339 -4.55 26.22 -32.85
N GLY A 340 -5.79 26.67 -33.05
CA GLY A 340 -6.99 26.10 -32.43
C GLY A 340 -7.29 24.64 -32.81
N ARG A 341 -6.59 24.05 -33.79
CA ARG A 341 -6.74 22.62 -34.12
C ARG A 341 -5.97 21.68 -33.18
N GLY A 342 -5.05 22.20 -32.37
CA GLY A 342 -4.25 21.40 -31.43
C GLY A 342 -4.50 21.70 -29.95
N ALA A 343 -5.35 22.68 -29.62
CA ALA A 343 -5.71 22.97 -28.24
C ALA A 343 -6.73 21.93 -27.74
N THR A 344 -6.23 20.80 -27.24
CA THR A 344 -7.06 19.87 -26.48
C THR A 344 -7.41 20.53 -25.15
N ALA A 345 -8.69 20.84 -24.97
CA ALA A 345 -9.24 21.10 -23.64
C ALA A 345 -8.86 19.94 -22.71
N GLN A 346 -8.67 20.21 -21.42
CA GLN A 346 -8.41 19.20 -20.40
C GLN A 346 -9.66 18.34 -20.09
N VAL A 347 -10.31 17.80 -21.11
CA VAL A 347 -11.40 16.80 -21.06
C VAL A 347 -11.28 15.92 -22.32
N PRO A 348 -11.85 14.71 -22.33
CA PRO A 348 -11.17 13.43 -22.50
C PRO A 348 -10.21 13.40 -23.71
N ARG A 349 -9.01 12.83 -23.52
CA ARG A 349 -7.89 12.88 -24.48
C ARG A 349 -8.21 12.27 -25.86
N SER A 350 -9.26 11.47 -25.99
CA SER A 350 -9.73 10.90 -27.25
C SER A 350 -11.26 10.71 -27.32
N ALA A 351 -11.78 10.50 -28.53
CA ALA A 351 -13.19 10.14 -28.75
C ALA A 351 -13.56 8.81 -28.07
N ALA A 352 -12.59 7.91 -27.87
CA ALA A 352 -12.77 6.66 -27.13
C ALA A 352 -12.96 6.92 -25.63
N ASP A 353 -12.10 7.76 -25.02
CA ASP A 353 -12.22 8.14 -23.61
C ASP A 353 -13.54 8.90 -23.36
N SER A 354 -13.97 9.70 -24.33
CA SER A 354 -15.26 10.40 -24.27
C SER A 354 -16.44 9.44 -24.30
N ALA A 355 -16.35 8.36 -25.09
CA ALA A 355 -17.37 7.31 -25.10
C ALA A 355 -17.42 6.55 -23.77
N TRP A 356 -16.24 6.23 -23.20
CA TRP A 356 -16.12 5.59 -21.88
C TRP A 356 -16.79 6.40 -20.77
N VAL A 357 -16.49 7.70 -20.68
CA VAL A 357 -17.04 8.58 -19.64
C VAL A 357 -18.57 8.71 -19.75
N ARG A 358 -19.13 8.59 -20.96
CA ARG A 358 -20.59 8.60 -21.20
C ARG A 358 -21.26 7.23 -20.94
N GLY A 359 -20.50 6.21 -20.55
CA GLY A 359 -21.00 4.84 -20.37
C GLY A 359 -21.21 4.06 -21.68
N ASP A 360 -20.82 4.61 -22.83
CA ASP A 360 -20.83 3.89 -24.12
C ASP A 360 -19.58 3.01 -24.22
N PHE A 361 -19.55 1.93 -23.43
CA PHE A 361 -18.40 1.03 -23.38
C PHE A 361 -18.15 0.31 -24.71
N ARG A 362 -19.20 -0.02 -25.47
CA ARG A 362 -19.08 -0.67 -26.78
C ARG A 362 -18.44 0.26 -27.80
N GLY A 363 -18.94 1.48 -27.90
CA GLY A 363 -18.34 2.50 -28.75
C GLY A 363 -16.94 2.91 -28.29
N ALA A 364 -16.62 2.83 -27.00
CA ALA A 364 -15.26 3.06 -26.50
C ALA A 364 -14.32 1.93 -26.96
N ALA A 365 -14.71 0.67 -26.78
CA ALA A 365 -13.94 -0.50 -27.20
C ALA A 365 -13.63 -0.49 -28.70
N GLU A 366 -14.63 -0.27 -29.55
CA GLU A 366 -14.44 -0.22 -31.01
C GLU A 366 -13.42 0.85 -31.43
N ARG A 367 -13.47 2.02 -30.79
CA ARG A 367 -12.55 3.13 -31.07
C ARG A 367 -11.13 2.86 -30.57
N TRP A 368 -10.97 2.29 -29.37
CA TRP A 368 -9.64 1.88 -28.88
C TRP A 368 -9.03 0.75 -29.72
N ILE A 369 -9.83 -0.22 -30.19
CA ILE A 369 -9.37 -1.25 -31.14
C ILE A 369 -8.93 -0.60 -32.46
N GLY A 370 -9.70 0.36 -32.97
CA GLY A 370 -9.35 1.15 -34.16
C GLY A 370 -8.02 1.89 -34.00
N GLN A 371 -7.82 2.56 -32.86
CA GLN A 371 -6.57 3.23 -32.51
C GLN A 371 -5.40 2.24 -32.46
N ALA A 372 -5.58 1.12 -31.77
CA ALA A 372 -4.55 0.10 -31.61
C ALA A 372 -4.10 -0.49 -32.96
N ARG A 373 -5.05 -0.72 -33.89
CA ARG A 373 -4.76 -1.17 -35.27
C ARG A 373 -4.05 -0.12 -36.11
N ALA A 374 -4.34 1.15 -35.88
CA ALA A 374 -3.66 2.27 -36.53
C ALA A 374 -2.27 2.56 -35.92
N GLY A 375 -1.82 1.79 -34.93
CA GLY A 375 -0.55 2.02 -34.22
C GLY A 375 -0.60 3.20 -33.24
N VAL A 376 -1.80 3.72 -32.94
CA VAL A 376 -2.02 4.86 -32.03
C VAL A 376 -2.36 4.32 -30.64
N GLY A 377 -1.66 4.80 -29.60
CA GLY A 377 -1.87 4.36 -28.21
C GLY A 377 -1.21 3.02 -27.85
N GLY A 378 -0.70 2.26 -28.82
CA GLY A 378 0.06 1.02 -28.59
C GLY A 378 -0.68 0.01 -27.71
N ASP A 379 0.01 -0.58 -26.74
CA ASP A 379 -0.56 -1.59 -25.85
C ASP A 379 -1.61 -1.02 -24.87
N THR A 380 -1.55 0.27 -24.55
CA THR A 380 -2.57 0.92 -23.70
C THR A 380 -3.95 0.92 -24.36
N ALA A 381 -4.01 1.05 -25.69
CA ALA A 381 -5.27 0.99 -26.42
C ALA A 381 -5.86 -0.43 -26.38
N TRP A 382 -5.03 -1.47 -26.44
CA TRP A 382 -5.47 -2.85 -26.25
C TRP A 382 -5.95 -3.13 -24.82
N LEU A 383 -5.24 -2.59 -23.81
CA LEU A 383 -5.65 -2.68 -22.41
C LEU A 383 -7.03 -2.05 -22.21
N ASN A 384 -7.20 -0.80 -22.65
CA ASN A 384 -8.47 -0.06 -22.50
C ASN A 384 -9.62 -0.74 -23.24
N ALA A 385 -9.39 -1.23 -24.45
CA ALA A 385 -10.37 -2.02 -25.18
C ALA A 385 -10.78 -3.28 -24.41
N GLY A 386 -9.80 -4.03 -23.87
CA GLY A 386 -10.05 -5.20 -23.05
C GLY A 386 -10.84 -4.89 -21.77
N THR A 387 -10.51 -3.80 -21.08
CA THR A 387 -11.25 -3.33 -19.90
C THR A 387 -12.68 -2.90 -20.25
N ALA A 388 -12.92 -2.34 -21.44
CA ALA A 388 -14.28 -2.12 -21.94
C ALA A 388 -15.05 -3.40 -22.22
N GLY A 389 -14.39 -4.44 -22.72
CA GLY A 389 -14.99 -5.77 -22.81
C GLY A 389 -15.45 -6.28 -21.44
N LEU A 390 -14.62 -6.10 -20.41
CA LEU A 390 -14.98 -6.48 -19.03
C LEU A 390 -16.21 -5.73 -18.51
N ALA A 391 -16.31 -4.44 -18.79
CA ALA A 391 -17.44 -3.61 -18.38
C ALA A 391 -18.74 -4.00 -19.11
N LEU A 392 -18.62 -4.42 -20.38
CA LEU A 392 -19.75 -4.91 -21.19
C LEU A 392 -20.19 -6.34 -20.84
N GLY A 393 -19.33 -7.12 -20.17
CA GLY A 393 -19.50 -8.56 -20.06
C GLY A 393 -19.20 -9.33 -21.35
N ASP A 394 -18.60 -8.68 -22.37
CA ASP A 394 -18.13 -9.34 -23.58
C ASP A 394 -16.79 -10.04 -23.32
N THR A 395 -16.88 -11.32 -23.00
CA THR A 395 -15.75 -12.18 -22.62
C THR A 395 -14.73 -12.32 -23.74
N ALA A 396 -15.18 -12.36 -25.00
CA ALA A 396 -14.32 -12.54 -26.16
C ALA A 396 -13.54 -11.27 -26.51
N LEU A 397 -14.16 -10.09 -26.34
CA LEU A 397 -13.50 -8.80 -26.49
C LEU A 397 -12.51 -8.56 -25.35
N ALA A 398 -12.95 -8.79 -24.11
CA ALA A 398 -12.12 -8.66 -22.92
C ALA A 398 -10.84 -9.49 -23.02
N ARG A 399 -10.99 -10.79 -23.27
CA ARG A 399 -9.85 -11.72 -23.36
C ARG A 399 -8.86 -11.31 -24.45
N ARG A 400 -9.33 -11.03 -25.68
CA ARG A 400 -8.44 -10.63 -26.78
C ARG A 400 -7.68 -9.34 -26.50
N GLY A 401 -8.35 -8.31 -25.99
CA GLY A 401 -7.72 -7.02 -25.69
C GLY A 401 -6.68 -7.15 -24.59
N LEU A 402 -7.04 -7.81 -23.49
CA LEU A 402 -6.16 -7.95 -22.34
C LEU A 402 -4.99 -8.92 -22.61
N GLU A 403 -5.17 -10.03 -23.33
CA GLU A 403 -4.06 -10.92 -23.69
C GLU A 403 -3.04 -10.23 -24.60
N ARG A 404 -3.49 -9.33 -25.49
CA ARG A 404 -2.59 -8.53 -26.31
C ARG A 404 -1.78 -7.55 -25.46
N ALA A 405 -2.45 -6.89 -24.50
CA ALA A 405 -1.83 -5.96 -23.56
C ALA A 405 -0.90 -6.64 -22.54
N ALA A 406 -1.19 -7.89 -22.14
CA ALA A 406 -0.35 -8.67 -21.24
C ALA A 406 1.02 -9.04 -21.87
N ARG A 407 1.16 -8.90 -23.19
CA ARG A 407 2.45 -9.04 -23.88
C ARG A 407 3.23 -7.74 -23.99
N SER A 408 2.75 -6.66 -23.36
CA SER A 408 3.45 -5.39 -23.36
C SER A 408 4.82 -5.50 -22.69
N VAL A 409 5.76 -4.71 -23.20
CA VAL A 409 7.09 -4.55 -22.58
C VAL A 409 7.00 -3.70 -21.31
N ASP A 410 5.97 -2.84 -21.21
CA ASP A 410 5.73 -1.99 -20.05
C ASP A 410 5.19 -2.84 -18.86
N PRO A 411 5.91 -2.89 -17.73
CA PRO A 411 5.49 -3.64 -16.56
C PRO A 411 4.14 -3.22 -15.98
N ASP A 412 3.77 -1.93 -16.02
CA ASP A 412 2.49 -1.44 -15.47
C ASP A 412 1.31 -1.87 -16.34
N ILE A 413 1.43 -1.73 -17.66
CA ILE A 413 0.40 -2.18 -18.61
C ILE A 413 0.22 -3.70 -18.49
N ARG A 414 1.33 -4.43 -18.44
CA ARG A 414 1.32 -5.89 -18.30
C ARG A 414 0.67 -6.32 -16.99
N PHE A 415 1.00 -5.67 -15.87
CA PHE A 415 0.37 -5.92 -14.57
C PHE A 415 -1.15 -5.72 -14.65
N ARG A 416 -1.62 -4.57 -15.12
CA ARG A 416 -3.05 -4.26 -15.23
C ARG A 416 -3.80 -5.23 -16.15
N ALA A 417 -3.16 -5.63 -17.25
CA ALA A 417 -3.73 -6.61 -18.17
C ALA A 417 -3.89 -7.99 -17.53
N LEU A 418 -2.86 -8.48 -16.83
CA LEU A 418 -2.89 -9.75 -16.11
C LEU A 418 -3.90 -9.73 -14.96
N TYR A 419 -3.95 -8.65 -14.18
CA TYR A 419 -4.96 -8.45 -13.14
C TYR A 419 -6.38 -8.56 -13.69
N ASN A 420 -6.65 -7.85 -14.78
CA ASN A 420 -7.96 -7.84 -15.42
C ASN A 420 -8.31 -9.19 -16.07
N LEU A 421 -7.33 -9.93 -16.59
CA LEU A 421 -7.53 -11.32 -17.06
C LEU A 421 -7.89 -12.25 -15.91
N GLY A 422 -7.21 -12.12 -14.76
CA GLY A 422 -7.55 -12.87 -13.55
C GLY A 422 -8.99 -12.61 -13.12
N LEU A 423 -9.41 -11.34 -13.16
CA LEU A 423 -10.77 -10.93 -12.81
C LEU A 423 -11.81 -11.50 -13.81
N LEU A 424 -11.50 -11.47 -15.10
CA LEU A 424 -12.33 -12.10 -16.13
C LEU A 424 -12.52 -13.59 -15.84
N SER A 425 -11.44 -14.31 -15.51
CA SER A 425 -11.49 -15.74 -15.26
C SER A 425 -12.23 -16.07 -13.96
N LEU A 426 -12.11 -15.25 -12.91
CA LEU A 426 -12.97 -15.37 -11.72
C LEU A 426 -14.46 -15.21 -12.06
N ARG A 427 -14.83 -14.20 -12.85
CA ARG A 427 -16.22 -14.01 -13.28
C ARG A 427 -16.75 -15.18 -14.09
N LEU A 428 -15.92 -15.75 -14.96
CA LEU A 428 -16.27 -16.94 -15.75
C LEU A 428 -16.42 -18.19 -14.87
N ALA A 429 -15.57 -18.35 -13.85
CA ALA A 429 -15.68 -19.46 -12.89
C ALA A 429 -16.99 -19.42 -12.09
N LEU A 430 -17.48 -18.23 -11.78
CA LEU A 430 -18.76 -18.04 -11.09
C LEU A 430 -19.97 -18.23 -12.02
N ALA A 431 -19.81 -17.95 -13.32
CA ALA A 431 -20.88 -18.04 -14.30
C ALA A 431 -21.06 -19.46 -14.90
N ASP A 432 -19.97 -20.22 -15.04
CA ASP A 432 -19.97 -21.57 -15.63
C ASP A 432 -19.44 -22.59 -14.63
N SER A 433 -20.36 -23.36 -14.04
CA SER A 433 -20.03 -24.41 -13.08
C SER A 433 -19.28 -25.59 -13.73
N ALA A 434 -19.48 -25.87 -15.02
CA ALA A 434 -18.86 -27.01 -15.69
C ALA A 434 -17.37 -26.78 -15.92
N SER A 435 -16.98 -25.55 -16.27
CA SER A 435 -15.58 -25.17 -16.48
C SER A 435 -14.96 -24.44 -15.28
N ARG A 436 -15.63 -24.42 -14.12
CA ARG A 436 -15.24 -23.64 -12.94
C ARG A 436 -13.79 -23.89 -12.52
N ALA A 437 -13.37 -25.15 -12.42
CA ALA A 437 -12.00 -25.50 -12.03
C ALA A 437 -10.95 -24.91 -13.00
N MET A 438 -11.16 -25.06 -14.31
CA MET A 438 -10.27 -24.51 -15.34
C MET A 438 -10.16 -22.98 -15.23
N TRP A 439 -11.27 -22.28 -14.98
CA TRP A 439 -11.26 -20.84 -14.85
C TRP A 439 -10.61 -20.34 -13.55
N LEU A 440 -10.79 -21.07 -12.45
CA LEU A 440 -10.08 -20.79 -11.19
C LEU A 440 -8.58 -21.01 -11.36
N ASP A 441 -8.15 -22.03 -12.11
CA ASP A 441 -6.74 -22.28 -12.42
C ASP A 441 -6.13 -21.15 -13.25
N ASP A 442 -6.82 -20.71 -14.31
CA ASP A 442 -6.38 -19.56 -15.11
C ASP A 442 -6.32 -18.30 -14.23
N ALA A 443 -7.34 -18.04 -13.41
CA ALA A 443 -7.33 -16.89 -12.49
C ALA A 443 -6.13 -16.90 -11.54
N ARG A 444 -5.84 -18.05 -10.90
CA ARG A 444 -4.66 -18.23 -10.05
C ARG A 444 -3.38 -17.94 -10.81
N ALA A 445 -3.20 -18.51 -12.00
CA ALA A 445 -2.01 -18.28 -12.82
C ALA A 445 -1.82 -16.79 -13.15
N ARG A 446 -2.88 -16.09 -13.58
CA ARG A 446 -2.80 -14.66 -13.93
C ARG A 446 -2.46 -13.77 -12.73
N TYR A 447 -3.06 -14.00 -11.56
CA TYR A 447 -2.74 -13.20 -10.37
C TYR A 447 -1.33 -13.49 -9.83
N ARG A 448 -0.87 -14.74 -9.92
CA ARG A 448 0.53 -15.09 -9.60
C ARG A 448 1.49 -14.31 -10.49
N GLU A 449 1.28 -14.31 -11.81
CA GLU A 449 2.10 -13.54 -12.75
C GLU A 449 2.01 -12.02 -12.51
N ALA A 450 0.83 -11.50 -12.18
CA ALA A 450 0.66 -10.08 -11.84
C ALA A 450 1.46 -9.70 -10.59
N LEU A 451 1.43 -10.54 -9.54
CA LEU A 451 2.15 -10.29 -8.28
C LEU A 451 3.67 -10.37 -8.44
N LEU A 452 4.20 -11.05 -9.46
CA LEU A 452 5.62 -10.95 -9.80
C LEU A 452 6.02 -9.54 -10.26
N LEU A 453 5.08 -8.79 -10.85
CA LEU A 453 5.31 -7.42 -11.31
C LEU A 453 5.04 -6.37 -10.22
N ALA A 454 4.01 -6.60 -9.39
CA ALA A 454 3.66 -5.73 -8.27
C ALA A 454 3.43 -6.55 -6.98
N PRO A 455 4.49 -6.95 -6.26
CA PRO A 455 4.38 -7.85 -5.09
C PRO A 455 3.60 -7.26 -3.90
N ARG A 456 3.41 -5.94 -3.87
CA ARG A 456 2.72 -5.21 -2.80
C ARG A 456 1.26 -4.90 -3.14
N ASP A 457 0.72 -5.37 -4.27
CA ASP A 457 -0.67 -5.10 -4.64
C ASP A 457 -1.65 -5.98 -3.85
N GLU A 458 -2.31 -5.37 -2.86
CA GLU A 458 -3.24 -6.05 -1.96
C GLU A 458 -4.48 -6.60 -2.67
N ALA A 459 -4.95 -5.93 -3.72
CA ALA A 459 -6.13 -6.38 -4.47
C ALA A 459 -5.83 -7.64 -5.30
N ALA A 460 -4.64 -7.73 -5.89
CA ALA A 460 -4.20 -8.90 -6.66
C ALA A 460 -3.97 -10.09 -5.74
N LYS A 461 -3.37 -9.84 -4.56
CA LYS A 461 -3.26 -10.80 -3.48
C LYS A 461 -4.64 -11.33 -3.07
N TRP A 462 -5.57 -10.44 -2.68
CA TRP A 462 -6.91 -10.86 -2.29
C TRP A 462 -7.61 -11.75 -3.33
N ASN A 463 -7.59 -11.33 -4.59
CA ASN A 463 -8.24 -12.09 -5.66
C ASN A 463 -7.56 -13.45 -5.91
N LEU A 464 -6.25 -13.58 -5.66
CA LEU A 464 -5.55 -14.86 -5.71
C LEU A 464 -6.04 -15.80 -4.59
N GLU A 465 -6.17 -15.31 -3.37
CA GLU A 465 -6.72 -16.10 -2.26
C GLU A 465 -8.17 -16.51 -2.52
N LEU A 466 -8.99 -15.60 -3.03
CA LEU A 466 -10.36 -15.91 -3.42
C LEU A 466 -10.39 -17.05 -4.45
N ALA A 467 -9.53 -17.01 -5.47
CA ALA A 467 -9.43 -18.07 -6.47
C ALA A 467 -9.01 -19.42 -5.85
N VAL A 468 -8.12 -19.42 -4.84
CA VAL A 468 -7.70 -20.62 -4.12
C VAL A 468 -8.83 -21.18 -3.25
N ARG A 469 -9.53 -20.35 -2.49
CA ARG A 469 -10.64 -20.77 -1.63
C ARG A 469 -11.75 -21.42 -2.46
N LEU A 470 -12.17 -20.76 -3.54
CA LEU A 470 -13.20 -21.26 -4.45
C LEU A 470 -12.83 -22.57 -5.16
N SER A 471 -11.53 -22.88 -5.26
CA SER A 471 -11.03 -24.12 -5.85
C SER A 471 -11.08 -25.28 -4.85
N ASN A 472 -10.88 -25.00 -3.56
CA ASN A 472 -10.87 -26.02 -2.51
C ASN A 472 -12.28 -26.47 -2.11
N GLU A 473 -13.29 -25.61 -2.28
CA GLU A 473 -14.71 -25.93 -2.04
C GLU A 473 -15.25 -27.09 -2.93
N GLY A 474 -14.57 -27.40 -4.05
CA GLY A 474 -15.01 -28.42 -5.01
C GLY A 474 -14.35 -29.79 -4.86
N ASN A 475 -13.48 -30.01 -3.87
CA ASN A 475 -12.71 -31.25 -3.72
C ASN A 475 -13.22 -32.10 -2.53
N PRO A 476 -13.84 -33.28 -2.77
CA PRO A 476 -14.34 -34.13 -1.69
C PRO A 476 -13.22 -34.78 -0.84
N ASP A 477 -11.96 -34.75 -1.30
CA ASP A 477 -10.78 -35.25 -0.57
C ASP A 477 -9.91 -34.12 0.02
N ALA A 478 -10.39 -32.87 0.02
CA ALA A 478 -9.69 -31.78 0.68
C ALA A 478 -9.87 -31.85 2.21
N PRO A 479 -8.81 -31.60 3.02
CA PRO A 479 -8.96 -31.50 4.46
C PRO A 479 -9.98 -30.40 4.80
N PRO A 480 -10.82 -30.61 5.84
CA PRO A 480 -11.92 -29.72 6.13
C PRO A 480 -11.40 -28.29 6.41
N PRO A 481 -12.14 -27.25 6.00
CA PRO A 481 -11.81 -25.90 6.38
C PRO A 481 -11.80 -25.77 7.91
N PRO A 482 -10.98 -24.87 8.47
CA PRO A 482 -10.96 -24.63 9.91
C PRO A 482 -12.36 -24.26 10.41
N PRO A 483 -12.74 -24.68 11.63
CA PRO A 483 -14.11 -24.62 12.11
C PRO A 483 -14.56 -23.16 12.26
N GLY A 484 -15.55 -22.75 11.46
CA GLY A 484 -16.10 -21.40 11.52
C GLY A 484 -16.91 -20.98 10.29
N SER A 485 -17.84 -21.80 9.81
CA SER A 485 -18.91 -21.34 8.90
C SER A 485 -20.05 -22.37 8.83
N GLY A 486 -20.81 -22.46 9.93
CA GLY A 486 -22.15 -23.06 9.92
C GLY A 486 -23.19 -22.02 9.48
N GLY A 487 -24.10 -22.42 8.59
CA GLY A 487 -24.97 -21.55 7.82
C GLY A 487 -26.01 -20.72 8.59
N GLY A 488 -26.41 -19.63 7.92
CA GLY A 488 -27.53 -18.74 8.25
C GLY A 488 -27.64 -17.70 7.13
N GLU A 489 -28.87 -17.45 6.68
CA GLU A 489 -29.23 -16.77 5.42
C GLU A 489 -28.72 -15.33 5.22
N ALA A 490 -28.66 -14.96 3.94
CA ALA A 490 -28.05 -13.78 3.34
C ALA A 490 -28.50 -12.41 3.88
N GLU A 491 -27.52 -11.61 4.30
CA GLU A 491 -27.47 -10.15 4.12
C GLU A 491 -26.08 -9.79 3.57
N PRO A 492 -25.94 -8.84 2.61
CA PRO A 492 -24.64 -8.55 2.01
C PRO A 492 -23.77 -7.81 3.03
N PRO A 493 -22.51 -8.23 3.28
CA PRO A 493 -21.65 -7.54 4.23
C PRO A 493 -21.13 -6.21 3.64
N PRO A 494 -20.86 -5.20 4.48
CA PRO A 494 -20.24 -3.94 4.06
C PRO A 494 -18.76 -4.16 3.70
N PRO A 495 -18.15 -3.26 2.91
CA PRO A 495 -16.81 -3.50 2.36
C PRO A 495 -15.75 -3.13 3.39
N GLU A 496 -14.97 -4.08 3.90
CA GLU A 496 -13.51 -3.95 4.12
C GLU A 496 -12.90 -5.16 4.85
N GLU A 497 -11.65 -5.43 4.48
CA GLU A 497 -10.67 -6.32 5.12
C GLU A 497 -10.82 -7.81 4.86
N SER A 498 -10.58 -8.11 3.60
CA SER A 498 -10.28 -9.44 3.17
C SER A 498 -9.15 -9.23 2.16
N GLY A 499 -7.91 -9.41 2.61
CA GLY A 499 -6.68 -9.21 1.84
C GLY A 499 -5.57 -10.08 2.40
N LEU A 500 -4.86 -10.78 1.52
CA LEU A 500 -3.81 -11.77 1.82
C LEU A 500 -2.64 -11.11 2.57
N THR A 501 -2.33 -11.56 3.80
CA THR A 501 -1.22 -11.01 4.61
C THR A 501 0.13 -11.15 3.90
N ARG A 502 1.11 -10.30 4.23
CA ARG A 502 2.43 -10.32 3.57
C ARG A 502 3.15 -11.67 3.70
N SER A 503 3.06 -12.32 4.86
CA SER A 503 3.65 -13.64 5.09
C SER A 503 2.91 -14.75 4.31
N GLN A 504 1.59 -14.68 4.18
CA GLN A 504 0.82 -15.58 3.33
C GLN A 504 1.13 -15.33 1.84
N ALA A 505 1.33 -14.09 1.42
CA ALA A 505 1.74 -13.77 0.05
C ALA A 505 3.16 -14.29 -0.24
N GLU A 506 4.10 -14.12 0.70
CA GLU A 506 5.46 -14.65 0.59
C GLU A 506 5.47 -16.19 0.64
N ALA A 507 4.62 -16.81 1.47
CA ALA A 507 4.45 -18.27 1.53
C ALA A 507 3.82 -18.83 0.25
N ILE A 508 2.82 -18.16 -0.32
CA ILE A 508 2.23 -18.52 -1.61
C ILE A 508 3.27 -18.34 -2.72
N LEU A 509 4.02 -17.24 -2.76
CA LEU A 509 5.10 -17.04 -3.73
C LEU A 509 6.20 -18.10 -3.58
N ALA A 510 6.56 -18.48 -2.35
CA ALA A 510 7.53 -19.53 -2.08
C ALA A 510 7.01 -20.93 -2.46
N SER A 511 5.73 -21.23 -2.18
CA SER A 511 5.10 -22.49 -2.57
C SER A 511 4.94 -22.60 -4.09
N ILE A 512 4.68 -21.49 -4.78
CA ILE A 512 4.66 -21.40 -6.25
C ILE A 512 6.05 -21.63 -6.82
N ALA A 513 7.08 -21.00 -6.24
CA ALA A 513 8.46 -21.22 -6.68
C ALA A 513 8.92 -22.66 -6.44
N ALA A 514 8.34 -23.37 -5.46
CA ALA A 514 8.57 -24.79 -5.23
C ALA A 514 7.79 -25.66 -6.24
N GLU A 515 6.50 -25.36 -6.46
CA GLU A 515 5.62 -26.05 -7.42
C GLU A 515 6.13 -25.91 -8.85
N GLU A 516 6.65 -24.74 -9.26
CA GLU A 516 7.27 -24.50 -10.57
C GLU A 516 8.60 -25.25 -10.73
N ARG A 517 9.42 -25.34 -9.67
CA ARG A 517 10.63 -26.17 -9.64
C ARG A 517 10.29 -27.65 -9.79
N GLU A 518 9.18 -28.08 -9.19
CA GLU A 518 8.71 -29.46 -9.24
C GLU A 518 8.08 -29.82 -10.59
N THR A 519 7.29 -28.92 -11.19
CA THR A 519 6.78 -29.07 -12.57
C THR A 519 7.90 -29.00 -13.62
N ARG A 520 8.92 -28.15 -13.44
CA ARG A 520 10.13 -28.21 -14.29
C ARG A 520 10.88 -29.53 -14.12
N ARG A 521 11.04 -30.04 -12.89
CA ARG A 521 11.69 -31.34 -12.63
C ARG A 521 10.88 -32.51 -13.21
N SER A 522 9.55 -32.47 -13.14
CA SER A 522 8.68 -33.52 -13.68
C SER A 522 8.58 -33.46 -15.22
N GLY A 523 8.62 -32.26 -15.81
CA GLY A 523 8.75 -32.05 -17.26
C GLY A 523 10.10 -32.51 -17.82
N VAL A 524 11.20 -32.25 -17.09
CA VAL A 524 12.54 -32.77 -17.42
C VAL A 524 12.60 -34.29 -17.25
N ARG A 525 11.94 -34.87 -16.23
CA ARG A 525 11.82 -36.34 -16.08
C ARG A 525 11.00 -37.00 -17.19
N ARG A 526 9.97 -36.34 -17.74
CA ARG A 526 9.23 -36.85 -18.91
C ARG A 526 10.04 -36.82 -20.20
N ASN A 527 11.02 -35.92 -20.33
CA ASN A 527 11.88 -35.82 -21.52
C ASN A 527 13.23 -36.58 -21.42
N ILE A 528 13.59 -37.15 -20.27
CA ILE A 528 14.79 -37.99 -20.12
C ILE A 528 14.49 -39.48 -20.46
N GLY A 529 13.25 -39.80 -20.82
CA GLY A 529 12.81 -41.16 -21.11
C GLY A 529 12.38 -41.41 -22.56
N ARG A 530 13.13 -40.94 -23.58
CA ARG A 530 13.19 -41.52 -24.94
C ARG A 530 14.14 -40.71 -25.84
N ASP A 531 15.37 -41.19 -25.97
CA ASP A 531 16.17 -40.97 -27.18
C ASP A 531 15.96 -42.17 -28.12
N PRO A 532 15.55 -41.99 -29.38
CA PRO A 532 15.43 -43.07 -30.35
C PRO A 532 16.77 -43.71 -30.78
N ARG A 533 17.93 -43.22 -30.33
CA ARG A 533 19.24 -43.71 -30.81
C ARG A 533 20.25 -43.86 -29.68
N GLY A 534 20.22 -45.02 -29.04
CA GLY A 534 21.08 -45.36 -27.89
C GLY A 534 22.57 -45.06 -28.09
N ARG A 535 23.05 -43.98 -27.46
CA ARG A 535 24.46 -43.79 -27.09
C ARG A 535 24.54 -43.25 -25.67
N ARG A 536 25.24 -43.98 -24.80
CA ARG A 536 25.62 -43.53 -23.45
C ARG A 536 26.80 -42.58 -23.58
N ASN A 537 26.73 -41.42 -22.92
CA ASN A 537 27.90 -40.63 -22.57
C ASN A 537 28.10 -40.69 -21.06
N TRP A 538 29.33 -41.09 -20.70
CA TRP A 538 30.04 -40.86 -19.44
C TRP A 538 29.85 -39.45 -18.90
#